data_AF-A0A9D7I730-F1
#
_entry.id   AF-A0A9D7I730-F1
#
_cell.length_a   1.000
_cell.length_b   1.000
_cell.length_c   1.000
_cell.angle_alpha   90.00
_cell.angle_beta   90.00
_cell.angle_gamma   90.00
#
_symmetry.space_group_name_H-M   'P 1'
#
loop_
_entity.id
_entity.type
_entity.pdbx_description
1 polymer ?
#
loop_
_entity_poly.entity_id
_entity_poly.type
_entity_poly.pdbx_seq_one_letter_code
_entity_poly.pdbx_strand_id
1 'polypeptide(L)'
;MNDNDNEMTQDKVEAETAVTPSEPTVASARRRLLKRGISVAPVVLTLASRPVLAWHCKSPSAWGSEQIDQTTSLKTNAGHASWADETWTITNWKNNTARSYLGTPWDKLYSTPPVGFDFKNVKISDLKTKVSGFVKPAGVQKTSTVVWVLSNGTEFQKVMIVAQLNYFLLAPLAPPNDMDMCITLTELQKMVSGTYTPPNLGKTWLSPDIIKYLKENYIVRPN
;
A
#
# COMPACT_ATOMS: atom_id res chain seq x y z
N MET A 1 60.31 -42.50 -56.29
CA MET A 1 59.84 -41.11 -56.31
C MET A 1 59.19 -40.84 -54.96
N ASN A 2 60.01 -40.22 -54.10
CA ASN A 2 59.77 -39.47 -52.87
C ASN A 2 58.96 -40.19 -51.77
N ASP A 3 59.59 -40.77 -50.75
CA ASP A 3 60.38 -40.18 -49.63
C ASP A 3 59.50 -39.93 -48.41
N ASN A 4 59.89 -40.65 -47.34
CA ASN A 4 59.94 -40.26 -45.93
C ASN A 4 58.62 -40.08 -45.17
N ASP A 5 58.48 -40.45 -43.90
CA ASP A 5 59.19 -41.29 -42.92
C ASP A 5 58.14 -41.44 -41.80
N ASN A 6 57.92 -42.65 -41.26
CA ASN A 6 58.36 -43.04 -39.91
C ASN A 6 58.10 -41.96 -38.83
N GLU A 7 57.47 -42.21 -37.69
CA GLU A 7 57.61 -43.37 -36.82
C GLU A 7 56.67 -43.20 -35.60
N MET A 8 56.14 -44.32 -35.10
CA MET A 8 56.07 -44.70 -33.67
C MET A 8 55.17 -43.91 -32.68
N THR A 9 54.42 -44.51 -31.74
CA THR A 9 54.40 -45.89 -31.20
C THR A 9 53.19 -46.04 -30.25
N GLN A 10 52.52 -47.21 -30.34
CA GLN A 10 52.19 -48.17 -29.26
C GLN A 10 51.32 -47.77 -28.05
N ASP A 11 50.14 -48.38 -27.90
CA ASP A 11 49.81 -49.68 -27.22
C ASP A 11 49.62 -49.45 -25.70
N LYS A 12 48.72 -50.06 -24.92
CA LYS A 12 47.97 -51.35 -24.92
C LYS A 12 46.96 -51.22 -23.73
N VAL A 13 45.64 -51.46 -23.83
CA VAL A 13 44.86 -52.72 -23.59
C VAL A 13 45.35 -53.48 -22.31
N GLU A 14 44.59 -53.80 -21.25
CA GLU A 14 43.24 -54.43 -21.13
C GLU A 14 42.75 -54.48 -19.64
N ALA A 15 41.40 -54.54 -19.45
CA ALA A 15 40.51 -55.21 -18.44
C ALA A 15 40.95 -55.49 -16.97
N GLU A 16 40.13 -55.66 -15.91
CA GLU A 16 38.70 -55.78 -15.55
C GLU A 16 38.70 -55.72 -13.98
N THR A 17 37.79 -55.15 -13.19
CA THR A 17 36.50 -55.69 -12.68
C THR A 17 36.05 -54.84 -11.45
N ALA A 18 34.76 -54.88 -11.12
CA ALA A 18 34.01 -54.06 -10.17
C ALA A 18 34.32 -54.19 -8.65
N VAL A 19 33.85 -53.22 -7.84
CA VAL A 19 33.02 -53.32 -6.60
C VAL A 19 33.09 -52.00 -5.76
N THR A 20 31.94 -51.40 -5.43
CA THR A 20 31.71 -50.30 -4.43
C THR A 20 31.35 -50.91 -3.05
N PRO A 21 31.10 -50.17 -1.93
CA PRO A 21 31.48 -48.84 -1.43
C PRO A 21 32.05 -48.85 0.03
N SER A 22 32.64 -47.76 0.54
CA SER A 22 32.67 -47.44 2.00
C SER A 22 33.31 -46.09 2.32
N GLU A 23 32.57 -45.19 3.00
CA GLU A 23 33.13 -44.07 3.78
C GLU A 23 33.66 -44.55 5.14
N PRO A 24 34.67 -43.86 5.71
CA PRO A 24 34.61 -43.56 7.13
C PRO A 24 35.02 -42.12 7.50
N THR A 25 34.48 -41.72 8.65
CA THR A 25 34.46 -40.43 9.36
C THR A 25 35.78 -39.94 9.98
N VAL A 26 35.98 -38.61 9.88
CA VAL A 26 36.48 -37.61 10.87
C VAL A 26 37.80 -37.86 11.63
N ALA A 27 38.83 -37.04 11.37
CA ALA A 27 39.55 -36.26 12.41
C ALA A 27 40.72 -35.38 11.87
N SER A 28 40.61 -34.06 12.08
CA SER A 28 41.68 -33.11 12.46
C SER A 28 43.00 -33.05 11.67
N ALA A 29 43.16 -32.01 10.81
CA ALA A 29 44.49 -31.45 10.48
C ALA A 29 44.48 -29.95 10.05
N ARG A 30 44.52 -29.07 11.07
CA ARG A 30 45.39 -27.86 11.20
C ARG A 30 45.66 -26.96 9.98
N ARG A 31 44.95 -25.82 9.98
CA ARG A 31 45.49 -24.44 10.08
C ARG A 31 46.70 -24.08 9.19
N ARG A 32 46.43 -23.45 8.04
CA ARG A 32 47.27 -22.36 7.53
C ARG A 32 46.38 -21.14 7.25
N LEU A 33 46.26 -20.29 8.26
CA LEU A 33 45.85 -18.90 8.11
C LEU A 33 46.80 -18.24 7.11
N LEU A 34 46.30 -17.90 5.92
CA LEU A 34 46.93 -16.89 5.09
C LEU A 34 46.58 -15.52 5.67
N LYS A 35 47.46 -15.06 6.56
CA LYS A 35 47.73 -13.64 6.77
C LYS A 35 48.14 -13.03 5.42
N ARG A 36 47.26 -12.25 4.79
CA ARG A 36 47.65 -11.03 4.05
C ARG A 36 46.49 -10.05 4.10
N GLY A 37 46.75 -8.92 4.75
CA GLY A 37 45.81 -7.83 4.88
C GLY A 37 45.51 -7.20 3.53
N ILE A 38 44.22 -7.08 3.26
CA ILE A 38 43.66 -5.92 2.60
C ILE A 38 42.55 -5.47 3.55
N SER A 39 42.72 -4.28 4.11
CA SER A 39 41.72 -3.59 4.91
C SER A 39 40.53 -3.26 4.02
N VAL A 40 39.65 -4.24 3.79
CA VAL A 40 38.33 -3.98 3.21
C VAL A 40 37.40 -3.89 4.42
N ALA A 41 37.20 -2.67 4.91
CA ALA A 41 36.12 -2.41 5.84
C ALA A 41 34.84 -2.97 5.22
N PRO A 42 34.13 -3.91 5.86
CA PRO A 42 32.78 -4.20 5.43
C PRO A 42 32.00 -2.92 5.74
N VAL A 43 31.79 -2.10 4.71
CA VAL A 43 30.70 -1.13 4.75
C VAL A 43 29.46 -1.99 4.81
N VAL A 44 29.04 -2.29 6.05
CA VAL A 44 27.70 -2.77 6.34
C VAL A 44 26.80 -1.64 5.86
N LEU A 45 26.41 -1.71 4.59
CA LEU A 45 25.23 -1.03 4.10
C LEU A 45 24.06 -1.71 4.81
N THR A 46 23.80 -1.30 6.04
CA THR A 46 22.44 -1.27 6.54
C THR A 46 21.72 -0.31 5.61
N LEU A 47 21.18 -0.86 4.52
CA LEU A 47 19.95 -0.35 3.96
C LEU A 47 18.95 -0.45 5.11
N ALA A 48 18.95 0.56 5.99
CA ALA A 48 17.74 0.95 6.65
C ALA A 48 16.84 1.44 5.52
N SER A 49 16.28 0.50 4.76
CA SER A 49 14.95 0.67 4.26
C SER A 49 14.13 0.91 5.51
N ARG A 50 14.01 2.19 5.89
CA ARG A 50 12.76 2.63 6.47
C ARG A 50 11.76 2.02 5.49
N PRO A 51 10.88 1.09 5.92
CA PRO A 51 9.76 0.78 5.06
C PRO A 51 9.19 2.16 4.77
N VAL A 52 9.37 2.62 3.53
CA VAL A 52 8.58 3.73 3.04
C VAL A 52 7.20 3.23 3.40
N LEU A 53 6.49 3.99 4.23
CA LEU A 53 5.08 3.78 4.50
C LEU A 53 4.35 4.02 3.17
N ALA A 54 4.68 3.18 2.20
CA ALA A 54 4.16 3.09 0.89
C ALA A 54 2.74 2.64 1.15
N TRP A 55 1.79 3.47 0.73
CA TRP A 55 0.42 3.03 0.58
C TRP A 55 0.39 1.62 -0.02
N HIS A 56 0.01 0.63 0.78
CA HIS A 56 -0.39 -0.68 0.29
C HIS A 56 -1.88 -0.59 0.00
N CYS A 57 -2.22 0.13 -1.06
CA CYS A 57 -3.60 0.36 -1.43
C CYS A 57 -4.12 -0.86 -2.18
N LYS A 58 -5.04 -1.60 -1.55
CA LYS A 58 -5.69 -2.79 -2.08
C LYS A 58 -7.10 -2.45 -2.52
N SER A 59 -7.52 -3.00 -3.65
CA SER A 59 -8.92 -2.93 -4.07
C SER A 59 -9.83 -3.60 -3.04
N PRO A 60 -11.12 -3.22 -2.95
CA PRO A 60 -12.02 -3.84 -1.99
C PRO A 60 -12.14 -5.35 -2.17
N SER A 61 -12.09 -5.83 -3.42
CA SER A 61 -12.07 -7.25 -3.75
C SER A 61 -10.77 -7.93 -3.31
N ALA A 62 -9.61 -7.31 -3.52
CA ALA A 62 -8.33 -7.90 -3.09
C ALA A 62 -8.21 -7.96 -1.56
N TRP A 63 -8.58 -6.89 -0.85
CA TRP A 63 -8.54 -6.85 0.61
C TRP A 63 -9.55 -7.82 1.22
N GLY A 64 -10.74 -7.95 0.64
CA GLY A 64 -11.71 -8.92 1.11
C GLY A 64 -11.26 -10.36 0.91
N SER A 65 -10.61 -10.71 -0.20
CA SER A 65 -10.12 -12.07 -0.45
C SER A 65 -9.07 -12.47 0.59
N GLU A 66 -8.16 -11.57 0.93
CA GLU A 66 -7.18 -11.76 2.00
C GLU A 66 -7.82 -11.96 3.38
N GLN A 67 -8.98 -11.35 3.65
CA GLN A 67 -9.72 -11.62 4.88
C GLN A 67 -10.36 -13.01 4.92
N ILE A 68 -10.74 -13.57 3.78
CA ILE A 68 -11.37 -14.89 3.68
C ILE A 68 -10.32 -15.99 3.77
N ASP A 69 -9.20 -15.81 3.07
CA ASP A 69 -8.08 -16.75 3.08
C ASP A 69 -6.74 -16.02 3.19
N GLN A 70 -6.12 -16.12 4.36
CA GLN A 70 -4.81 -15.53 4.67
C GLN A 70 -3.68 -16.13 3.82
N THR A 71 -3.89 -17.31 3.22
CA THR A 71 -2.93 -17.97 2.33
C THR A 71 -3.08 -17.59 0.87
N THR A 72 -4.20 -16.96 0.49
CA THR A 72 -4.31 -16.22 -0.79
C THR A 72 -3.54 -14.91 -0.73
N SER A 73 -2.22 -15.04 -0.56
CA SER A 73 -1.30 -14.02 -1.00
C SER A 73 -1.40 -13.93 -2.52
N LEU A 74 -2.32 -13.11 -3.00
CA LEU A 74 -1.88 -12.21 -4.05
C LEU A 74 -0.72 -11.44 -3.42
N LYS A 75 0.50 -11.94 -3.66
CA LYS A 75 1.74 -11.17 -3.61
C LYS A 75 1.58 -10.01 -4.59
N THR A 76 0.77 -9.02 -4.26
CA THR A 76 0.69 -7.77 -5.01
C THR A 76 1.85 -6.89 -4.56
N ASN A 77 3.05 -7.31 -4.94
CA ASN A 77 4.29 -6.52 -4.88
C ASN A 77 4.92 -6.33 -6.28
N ALA A 78 4.25 -6.77 -7.35
CA ALA A 78 4.63 -6.46 -8.72
C ALA A 78 3.63 -5.47 -9.32
N GLY A 79 4.02 -4.20 -9.43
CA GLY A 79 3.24 -3.17 -10.13
C GLY A 79 2.40 -2.21 -9.27
N HIS A 80 2.38 -2.35 -7.95
CA HIS A 80 1.76 -1.34 -7.08
C HIS A 80 2.76 -0.23 -6.79
N ALA A 81 2.47 0.97 -7.28
CA ALA A 81 3.27 2.14 -6.99
C ALA A 81 3.21 2.44 -5.49
N SER A 82 4.35 2.74 -4.89
CA SER A 82 4.41 3.27 -3.53
C SER A 82 4.09 4.76 -3.59
N TRP A 83 2.94 5.15 -3.05
CA TRP A 83 2.49 6.54 -3.10
C TRP A 83 2.87 7.31 -1.84
N ALA A 84 3.04 8.63 -1.99
CA ALA A 84 3.39 9.50 -0.88
C ALA A 84 2.24 9.53 0.14
N ASP A 85 2.60 9.36 1.41
CA ASP A 85 1.73 9.07 2.56
C ASP A 85 0.91 10.27 3.09
N GLU A 86 0.27 11.01 2.18
CA GLU A 86 -0.38 12.26 2.53
C GLU A 86 -1.85 12.29 2.10
N THR A 87 -2.72 11.81 3.00
CA THR A 87 -4.14 12.18 3.02
C THR A 87 -4.44 13.03 4.25
N TRP A 88 -5.38 13.97 4.17
CA TRP A 88 -5.79 14.70 5.36
C TRP A 88 -6.48 13.78 6.37
N THR A 89 -6.18 13.95 7.67
CA THR A 89 -6.88 13.23 8.74
C THR A 89 -8.24 13.87 9.06
N ILE A 90 -9.03 13.20 9.89
CA ILE A 90 -10.23 13.77 10.50
C ILE A 90 -9.89 15.07 11.25
N THR A 91 -8.79 15.10 11.99
CA THR A 91 -8.32 16.29 12.71
C THR A 91 -7.99 17.45 11.76
N ASN A 92 -7.34 17.19 10.63
CA ASN A 92 -7.05 18.24 9.64
C ASN A 92 -8.32 18.87 9.10
N TRP A 93 -9.30 18.06 8.69
CA TRP A 93 -10.59 18.55 8.20
C TRP A 93 -11.40 19.27 9.28
N LYS A 94 -11.38 18.78 10.52
CA LYS A 94 -12.12 19.38 11.64
C LYS A 94 -11.54 20.75 12.02
N ASN A 95 -10.22 20.86 12.13
CA ASN A 95 -9.55 22.06 12.64
C ASN A 95 -9.05 23.00 11.54
N ASN A 96 -9.23 22.63 10.28
CA ASN A 96 -8.62 23.28 9.12
C ASN A 96 -7.11 23.50 9.28
N THR A 97 -6.40 22.47 9.73
CA THR A 97 -4.94 22.54 9.89
C THR A 97 -4.24 22.02 8.65
N ALA A 98 -3.14 22.69 8.29
CA ALA A 98 -2.32 22.28 7.16
C ALA A 98 -1.69 20.90 7.41
N ARG A 99 -1.53 20.13 6.33
CA ARG A 99 -0.78 18.87 6.35
C ARG A 99 0.33 18.93 5.31
N SER A 100 1.57 18.99 5.79
CA SER A 100 2.79 18.93 4.96
C SER A 100 2.65 19.80 3.69
N TYR A 101 2.87 19.25 2.49
CA TYR A 101 2.80 20.00 1.23
C TYR A 101 1.37 20.19 0.69
N LEU A 102 0.37 19.48 1.24
CA LEU A 102 -1.02 19.60 0.80
C LEU A 102 -1.68 20.92 1.26
N GLY A 103 -1.16 21.54 2.31
CA GLY A 103 -1.78 22.71 2.92
C GLY A 103 -3.08 22.38 3.66
N THR A 104 -3.94 23.38 3.81
CA THR A 104 -5.23 23.33 4.51
C THR A 104 -6.34 22.74 3.62
N PRO A 105 -7.14 21.78 4.13
CA PRO A 105 -8.10 21.06 3.28
C PRO A 105 -9.23 21.94 2.76
N TRP A 106 -9.70 22.91 3.55
CA TRP A 106 -10.81 23.78 3.15
C TRP A 106 -10.40 24.78 2.07
N ASP A 107 -9.15 25.26 2.10
CA ASP A 107 -8.63 26.16 1.07
C ASP A 107 -8.47 25.41 -0.26
N LYS A 108 -8.05 24.15 -0.23
CA LYS A 108 -8.02 23.28 -1.41
C LYS A 108 -9.42 23.00 -1.96
N LEU A 109 -10.40 22.78 -1.09
CA LEU A 109 -11.78 22.51 -1.50
C LEU A 109 -12.46 23.72 -2.13
N TYR A 110 -12.26 24.91 -1.55
CA TYR A 110 -12.96 26.11 -2.00
C TYR A 110 -12.19 26.94 -3.01
N SER A 111 -10.86 26.77 -3.13
CA SER A 111 -9.86 27.44 -3.98
C SER A 111 -9.89 28.98 -3.97
N THR A 112 -11.08 29.56 -4.04
CA THR A 112 -11.42 30.96 -3.81
C THR A 112 -12.67 30.99 -2.90
N PRO A 113 -12.49 30.97 -1.57
CA PRO A 113 -13.63 31.01 -0.67
C PRO A 113 -14.40 32.33 -0.80
N PRO A 114 -15.74 32.33 -0.66
CA PRO A 114 -16.52 33.56 -0.61
C PRO A 114 -16.03 34.51 0.50
N VAL A 115 -16.25 35.81 0.32
CA VAL A 115 -15.96 36.80 1.36
C VAL A 115 -16.73 36.44 2.64
N GLY A 116 -16.03 36.37 3.77
CA GLY A 116 -16.62 35.96 5.05
C GLY A 116 -16.87 34.45 5.19
N PHE A 117 -16.27 33.61 4.35
CA PHE A 117 -16.35 32.16 4.48
C PHE A 117 -15.79 31.68 5.83
N ASP A 118 -16.63 30.92 6.56
CA ASP A 118 -16.25 30.20 7.75
C ASP A 118 -16.50 28.71 7.54
N PHE A 119 -15.42 27.92 7.51
CA PHE A 119 -15.47 26.48 7.32
C PHE A 119 -16.31 25.76 8.40
N LYS A 120 -16.45 26.35 9.59
CA LYS A 120 -17.26 25.78 10.68
C LYS A 120 -18.76 25.78 10.37
N ASN A 121 -19.20 26.66 9.47
CA ASN A 121 -20.60 26.83 9.09
C ASN A 121 -21.00 26.05 7.84
N VAL A 122 -20.05 25.37 7.18
CA VAL A 122 -20.34 24.57 5.98
C VAL A 122 -21.26 23.41 6.35
N LYS A 123 -22.48 23.40 5.79
CA LYS A 123 -23.44 22.32 5.99
C LYS A 123 -23.16 21.16 5.05
N ILE A 124 -23.62 19.99 5.43
CA ILE A 124 -23.59 18.79 4.58
C ILE A 124 -24.34 19.00 3.26
N SER A 125 -25.42 19.79 3.26
CA SER A 125 -26.12 20.20 2.03
C SER A 125 -25.23 21.00 1.09
N ASP A 126 -24.44 21.93 1.64
CA ASP A 126 -23.63 22.86 0.85
C ASP A 126 -22.44 22.12 0.23
N LEU A 127 -21.88 21.18 1.00
CA LEU A 127 -20.83 20.27 0.53
C LEU A 127 -21.28 19.45 -0.69
N LYS A 128 -22.52 18.94 -0.68
CA LYS A 128 -23.08 18.21 -1.82
C LYS A 128 -23.20 19.08 -3.07
N THR A 129 -23.49 20.37 -2.91
CA THR A 129 -23.57 21.32 -4.03
C THR A 129 -22.17 21.65 -4.57
N LYS A 130 -21.17 21.79 -3.67
CA LYS A 130 -19.79 22.11 -4.05
C LYS A 130 -19.04 20.93 -4.67
N VAL A 131 -19.31 19.71 -4.18
CA VAL A 131 -18.61 18.49 -4.56
C VAL A 131 -19.57 17.54 -5.26
N SER A 132 -19.56 17.57 -6.60
CA SER A 132 -20.42 16.71 -7.41
C SER A 132 -20.11 15.24 -7.14
N GLY A 133 -21.12 14.49 -6.67
CA GLY A 133 -20.96 13.08 -6.31
C GLY A 133 -20.69 12.84 -4.83
N PHE A 134 -20.58 13.87 -3.98
CA PHE A 134 -20.59 13.66 -2.54
C PHE A 134 -21.94 13.09 -2.09
N VAL A 135 -21.90 11.95 -1.39
CA VAL A 135 -23.08 11.30 -0.83
C VAL A 135 -23.00 11.35 0.68
N LYS A 136 -24.06 11.89 1.30
CA LYS A 136 -24.18 12.02 2.74
C LYS A 136 -24.23 10.64 3.42
N PRO A 137 -23.39 10.35 4.44
CA PRO A 137 -23.47 9.15 5.26
C PRO A 137 -24.83 8.87 5.90
N ALA A 138 -25.13 7.59 6.09
CA ALA A 138 -26.29 7.15 6.86
C ALA A 138 -26.31 7.80 8.25
N GLY A 139 -27.49 8.22 8.70
CA GLY A 139 -27.69 8.88 10.00
C GLY A 139 -27.23 10.34 10.11
N VAL A 140 -26.53 10.91 9.12
CA VAL A 140 -26.17 12.35 9.14
C VAL A 140 -27.35 13.20 8.68
N GLN A 141 -27.60 14.36 9.30
CA GLN A 141 -28.61 15.31 8.82
C GLN A 141 -28.01 16.27 7.79
N LYS A 142 -28.81 16.70 6.79
CA LYS A 142 -28.33 17.65 5.76
C LYS A 142 -28.00 19.03 6.33
N THR A 143 -28.67 19.41 7.41
CA THR A 143 -28.52 20.69 8.11
C THR A 143 -27.34 20.73 9.08
N SER A 144 -26.79 19.57 9.46
CA SER A 144 -25.59 19.50 10.29
C SER A 144 -24.40 20.12 9.56
N THR A 145 -23.55 20.83 10.31
CA THR A 145 -22.26 21.30 9.77
C THR A 145 -21.27 20.16 9.71
N VAL A 146 -20.37 20.20 8.72
CA VAL A 146 -19.33 19.18 8.53
C VAL A 146 -18.47 19.09 9.79
N VAL A 147 -18.01 20.23 10.32
CA VAL A 147 -17.19 20.28 11.55
C VAL A 147 -17.91 19.68 12.77
N TRP A 148 -19.22 19.89 12.89
CA TRP A 148 -19.99 19.27 13.97
C TRP A 148 -20.02 17.74 13.84
N VAL A 149 -20.24 17.20 12.64
CA VAL A 149 -20.23 15.74 12.42
C VAL A 149 -18.82 15.17 12.65
N LEU A 150 -17.78 15.86 12.21
CA LEU A 150 -16.39 15.45 12.45
C LEU A 150 -16.00 15.46 13.93
N SER A 151 -16.72 16.21 14.76
CA SER A 151 -16.50 16.27 16.21
C SER A 151 -17.35 15.23 16.95
N ASN A 152 -18.66 15.20 16.69
CA ASN A 152 -19.65 14.50 17.51
C ASN A 152 -20.28 13.27 16.84
N GLY A 153 -20.08 13.09 15.53
CA GLY A 153 -20.63 11.97 14.78
C GLY A 153 -20.01 10.64 15.18
N THR A 154 -20.63 9.55 14.71
CA THR A 154 -20.06 8.21 14.84
C THR A 154 -18.77 8.09 14.05
N GLU A 155 -17.91 7.13 14.40
CA GLU A 155 -16.65 6.90 13.69
C GLU A 155 -16.87 6.64 12.20
N PHE A 156 -17.92 5.87 11.87
CA PHE A 156 -18.32 5.62 10.50
C PHE A 156 -18.61 6.92 9.74
N GLN A 157 -19.40 7.82 10.33
CA GLN A 157 -19.77 9.09 9.70
C GLN A 157 -18.53 9.98 9.48
N LYS A 158 -17.63 10.03 10.46
CA LYS A 158 -16.38 10.80 10.39
C LYS A 158 -15.49 10.29 9.25
N VAL A 159 -15.24 8.98 9.24
CA VAL A 159 -14.41 8.33 8.23
C VAL A 159 -15.03 8.47 6.83
N MET A 160 -16.33 8.24 6.66
CA MET A 160 -16.95 8.33 5.34
C MET A 160 -16.97 9.74 4.75
N ILE A 161 -17.11 10.79 5.56
CA ILE A 161 -17.01 12.17 5.07
C ILE A 161 -15.58 12.43 4.59
N VAL A 162 -14.58 12.12 5.43
CA VAL A 162 -13.18 12.40 5.12
C VAL A 162 -12.69 11.55 3.95
N ALA A 163 -13.10 10.29 3.85
CA ALA A 163 -12.75 9.41 2.74
C ALA A 163 -13.21 9.99 1.40
N GLN A 164 -14.47 10.42 1.33
CA GLN A 164 -15.01 11.03 0.11
C GLN A 164 -14.27 12.32 -0.24
N LEU A 165 -14.05 13.20 0.75
CA LEU A 165 -13.37 14.47 0.50
C LEU A 165 -11.91 14.30 0.08
N ASN A 166 -11.18 13.37 0.72
CA ASN A 166 -9.82 13.02 0.32
C ASN A 166 -9.81 12.46 -1.11
N TYR A 167 -10.73 11.54 -1.43
CA TYR A 167 -10.86 11.01 -2.78
C TYR A 167 -11.07 12.13 -3.82
N PHE A 168 -12.02 13.04 -3.59
CA PHE A 168 -12.29 14.13 -4.53
C PHE A 168 -11.12 15.09 -4.75
N LEU A 169 -10.33 15.35 -3.71
CA LEU A 169 -9.23 16.31 -3.81
C LEU A 169 -7.92 15.67 -4.24
N LEU A 170 -7.71 14.39 -3.97
CA LEU A 170 -6.42 13.72 -4.15
C LEU A 170 -6.41 12.75 -5.33
N ALA A 171 -7.53 12.06 -5.64
CA ALA A 171 -7.59 11.15 -6.79
C ALA A 171 -7.23 11.84 -8.13
N PRO A 172 -7.67 13.09 -8.41
CA PRO A 172 -7.29 13.79 -9.64
C PRO A 172 -5.82 14.24 -9.68
N LEU A 173 -5.08 14.16 -8.56
CA LEU A 173 -3.68 14.60 -8.47
C LEU A 173 -2.69 13.47 -8.79
N ALA A 174 -3.12 12.49 -9.59
CA ALA A 174 -2.27 11.45 -10.13
C ALA A 174 -1.17 12.03 -11.05
N PRO A 175 0.09 11.59 -10.95
CA PRO A 175 0.80 11.00 -9.80
C PRO A 175 1.25 12.07 -8.79
N PRO A 176 1.38 11.76 -7.47
CA PRO A 176 1.51 10.42 -6.89
C PRO A 176 0.28 9.95 -6.08
N ASN A 177 -0.93 10.49 -6.27
CA ASN A 177 -2.10 10.11 -5.46
C ASN A 177 -3.11 9.27 -6.28
N ASP A 178 -2.73 8.05 -6.68
CA ASP A 178 -3.56 7.17 -7.51
C ASP A 178 -4.69 6.47 -6.71
N MET A 179 -5.52 7.23 -5.99
CA MET A 179 -6.63 6.68 -5.18
C MET A 179 -7.60 5.82 -5.98
N ASP A 180 -7.78 6.12 -7.26
CA ASP A 180 -8.63 5.35 -8.16
C ASP A 180 -8.17 3.91 -8.39
N MET A 181 -6.88 3.64 -8.21
CA MET A 181 -6.34 2.29 -8.24
C MET A 181 -6.75 1.47 -7.01
N CYS A 182 -7.12 2.16 -5.93
CA CYS A 182 -7.52 1.56 -4.67
C CYS A 182 -9.02 1.37 -4.56
N ILE A 183 -9.78 2.43 -4.79
CA ILE A 183 -11.22 2.46 -4.60
C ILE A 183 -11.79 3.48 -5.55
N THR A 184 -12.83 3.10 -6.28
CA THR A 184 -13.52 4.03 -7.17
C THR A 184 -14.52 4.88 -6.38
N LEU A 185 -14.88 6.06 -6.90
CA LEU A 185 -15.94 6.90 -6.32
C LEU A 185 -17.24 6.11 -6.13
N THR A 186 -17.59 5.27 -7.10
CA THR A 186 -18.82 4.48 -7.09
C THR A 186 -18.85 3.48 -5.95
N GLU A 187 -17.73 2.78 -5.69
CA GLU A 187 -17.63 1.86 -4.56
C GLU A 187 -17.69 2.60 -3.23
N LEU A 188 -17.00 3.74 -3.13
CA LEU A 188 -17.01 4.56 -1.94
C LEU A 188 -18.43 5.09 -1.64
N GLN A 189 -19.19 5.49 -2.66
CA GLN A 189 -20.59 5.91 -2.53
C GLN A 189 -21.50 4.77 -2.06
N LYS A 190 -21.27 3.53 -2.49
CA LYS A 190 -22.04 2.36 -2.02
C LYS A 190 -21.81 2.10 -0.53
N MET A 191 -20.57 2.29 -0.07
CA MET A 191 -20.20 2.13 1.35
C MET A 191 -20.89 3.11 2.30
N VAL A 192 -21.35 4.27 1.81
CA VAL A 192 -21.99 5.36 2.59
C VAL A 192 -23.23 4.91 3.37
N SER A 193 -23.88 3.82 2.92
CA SER A 193 -25.04 3.21 3.57
C SER A 193 -24.70 2.49 4.89
N GLY A 194 -23.43 2.14 5.13
CA GLY A 194 -22.99 1.32 6.25
C GLY A 194 -22.90 -0.18 5.94
N THR A 195 -23.26 -0.57 4.72
CA THR A 195 -23.12 -1.95 4.23
C THR A 195 -22.53 -1.94 2.83
N TYR A 196 -21.63 -2.87 2.53
CA TYR A 196 -21.02 -2.98 1.21
C TYR A 196 -20.66 -4.42 0.91
N THR A 197 -20.98 -4.92 -0.28
CA THR A 197 -20.51 -6.24 -0.71
C THR A 197 -19.50 -6.03 -1.82
N PRO A 198 -18.19 -6.25 -1.55
CA PRO A 198 -17.20 -6.16 -2.60
C PRO A 198 -17.51 -7.15 -3.72
N PRO A 199 -17.20 -6.80 -4.98
CA PRO A 199 -17.37 -7.71 -6.10
C PRO A 199 -16.65 -9.04 -5.82
N ASN A 200 -17.28 -10.15 -6.20
CA ASN A 200 -16.70 -11.50 -6.20
C ASN A 200 -16.34 -12.09 -4.82
N LEU A 201 -16.76 -11.45 -3.72
CA LEU A 201 -16.36 -11.87 -2.37
C LEU A 201 -17.39 -12.72 -1.62
N GLY A 202 -18.65 -12.74 -2.07
CA GLY A 202 -19.75 -13.44 -1.40
C GLY A 202 -20.04 -12.98 0.05
N LYS A 203 -19.29 -12.01 0.58
CA LYS A 203 -19.34 -11.52 1.97
C LYS A 203 -19.71 -10.04 1.98
N THR A 204 -20.72 -9.69 2.75
CA THR A 204 -21.10 -8.30 3.00
C THR A 204 -20.30 -7.74 4.17
N TRP A 205 -19.65 -6.61 3.95
CA TRP A 205 -19.00 -5.77 4.95
C TRP A 205 -20.04 -4.90 5.66
N LEU A 206 -19.88 -4.79 6.97
CA LEU A 206 -20.61 -3.84 7.80
C LEU A 206 -19.74 -2.61 8.08
N SER A 207 -20.31 -1.58 8.71
CA SER A 207 -19.61 -0.34 9.07
C SER A 207 -18.21 -0.55 9.70
N PRO A 208 -17.99 -1.50 10.62
CA PRO A 208 -16.66 -1.76 11.18
C PRO A 208 -15.65 -2.24 10.14
N ASP A 209 -16.04 -3.13 9.23
CA ASP A 209 -15.17 -3.64 8.16
C ASP A 209 -14.81 -2.52 7.17
N ILE A 210 -15.79 -1.68 6.82
CA ILE A 210 -15.59 -0.51 5.95
C ILE A 210 -14.60 0.48 6.59
N ILE A 211 -14.78 0.80 7.87
CA ILE A 211 -13.85 1.68 8.60
C ILE A 211 -12.44 1.08 8.59
N LYS A 212 -12.32 -0.22 8.87
CA LYS A 212 -11.05 -0.93 8.89
C LYS A 212 -10.37 -0.86 7.53
N TYR A 213 -11.09 -1.18 6.45
CA TYR A 213 -10.60 -1.09 5.08
C TYR A 213 -10.08 0.32 4.76
N LEU A 214 -10.87 1.38 5.01
CA LEU A 214 -10.50 2.75 4.67
C LEU A 214 -9.28 3.26 5.44
N LYS A 215 -9.07 2.77 6.68
CA LYS A 215 -7.90 3.12 7.50
C LYS A 215 -6.66 2.34 7.12
N GLU A 216 -6.77 1.03 6.93
CA GLU A 216 -5.64 0.16 6.56
C GLU A 216 -5.12 0.45 5.14
N ASN A 217 -6.00 0.91 4.26
CA ASN A 217 -5.63 1.39 2.92
C ASN A 217 -5.35 2.90 2.89
N TYR A 218 -5.27 3.55 4.06
CA TYR A 218 -4.85 4.95 4.23
C TYR A 218 -5.65 5.99 3.42
N ILE A 219 -6.85 5.62 2.97
CA ILE A 219 -7.85 6.52 2.37
C ILE A 219 -8.26 7.58 3.40
N VAL A 220 -8.35 7.17 4.67
CA VAL A 220 -8.49 8.04 5.83
C VAL A 220 -7.49 7.63 6.87
N ARG A 221 -6.58 8.53 7.22
CA ARG A 221 -5.64 8.25 8.30
C ARG A 221 -6.31 8.31 9.68
N PRO A 222 -5.98 7.36 10.58
CA PRO A 222 -6.25 7.52 12.01
C PRO A 222 -5.64 8.84 12.50
N ASN A 223 -6.32 9.51 13.43
CA ASN A 223 -5.85 10.76 14.03
C ASN A 223 -4.55 10.59 14.79
#